data_AF-A0A8T5AR38-F1
#
_entry.id   AF-A0A8T5AR38-F1
#
_cell.length_a   1.000
_cell.length_b   1.000
_cell.length_c   1.000
_cell.angle_alpha   90.00
_cell.angle_beta   90.00
_cell.angle_gamma   90.00
#
_symmetry.space_group_name_H-M   'P 1'
#
loop_
_entity.id
_entity.type
_entity.pdbx_description
1 polymer ?
#
loop_
_entity_poly.entity_id
_entity_poly.type
_entity_poly.pdbx_seq_one_letter_code
_entity_poly.pdbx_strand_id
1 'polypeptide(L)'
;MGDGKVLTIYKSGGISYSTEETEENLKGFTFEGTWSEARKIAENFLEKMRTYGLWPKNPLMSIEFREVGWAGSRKVFFPNGTVKEEQNFGPSVGFWLKFDGYKLWGPGADFGVAIGKGGRIFSAELFWKDVEVEGKTRVITLEDALKRLTSEKILEVVDCITINSIELAYHAYAPGVEQEYLEPIYLFDCTLNNEYNSYLYVSVP
;
A
#
# COMPACT_ATOMS: atom_id res chain seq x y z
N MET A 1 2.01 -17.74 27.97
CA MET A 1 1.69 -16.47 27.31
C MET A 1 1.93 -16.69 25.83
N GLY A 2 0.93 -16.44 24.97
CA GLY A 2 1.09 -16.68 23.53
C GLY A 2 2.11 -15.71 22.94
N ASP A 3 2.76 -16.10 21.84
CA ASP A 3 3.86 -15.37 21.16
C ASP A 3 3.49 -13.96 20.62
N GLY A 4 2.36 -13.36 21.04
CA GLY A 4 1.91 -12.03 20.59
C GLY A 4 1.59 -11.97 19.10
N LYS A 5 1.30 -13.09 18.43
CA LYS A 5 0.99 -13.11 16.99
C LYS A 5 -0.50 -12.92 16.76
N VAL A 6 -0.83 -12.02 15.85
CA VAL A 6 -2.22 -11.71 15.45
C VAL A 6 -2.37 -12.01 13.97
N LEU A 7 -3.42 -12.75 13.63
CA LEU A 7 -3.85 -12.98 12.26
C LEU A 7 -5.30 -12.51 12.13
N THR A 8 -5.53 -11.56 11.24
CA THR A 8 -6.85 -11.02 10.91
C THR A 8 -7.20 -11.42 9.48
N ILE A 9 -8.39 -12.00 9.29
CA ILE A 9 -8.94 -12.33 7.97
C ILE A 9 -10.16 -11.44 7.76
N TYR A 10 -10.13 -10.63 6.72
CA TYR A 10 -11.22 -9.74 6.35
C TYR A 10 -12.22 -10.46 5.46
N LYS A 11 -13.53 -10.20 5.66
CA LYS A 11 -14.60 -10.72 4.80
C LYS A 11 -14.38 -10.38 3.32
N SER A 12 -13.74 -9.23 3.05
CA SER A 12 -13.39 -8.78 1.71
C SER A 12 -12.27 -9.60 1.03
N GLY A 13 -11.68 -10.59 1.71
CA GLY A 13 -10.63 -11.46 1.20
C GLY A 13 -9.22 -11.12 1.67
N GLY A 14 -9.03 -9.96 2.30
CA GLY A 14 -7.73 -9.53 2.81
C GLY A 14 -7.25 -10.32 4.03
N ILE A 15 -5.93 -10.34 4.23
CA ILE A 15 -5.27 -10.95 5.39
C ILE A 15 -4.29 -9.92 5.97
N SER A 16 -4.24 -9.81 7.30
CA SER A 16 -3.21 -9.07 8.01
C SER A 16 -2.60 -9.98 9.06
N TYR A 17 -1.28 -10.04 9.08
CA TYR A 17 -0.49 -10.74 10.08
C TYR A 17 0.45 -9.75 10.76
N SER A 18 0.50 -9.77 12.08
CA SER A 18 1.46 -8.96 12.84
C SER A 18 1.95 -9.68 14.08
N THR A 19 3.15 -9.31 14.50
CA THR A 19 3.73 -9.71 15.78
C THR A 19 3.67 -8.51 16.71
N GLU A 20 3.19 -8.71 17.94
CA GLU A 20 3.04 -7.67 18.95
C GLU A 20 4.40 -7.04 19.30
N GLU A 21 4.41 -5.72 19.50
CA GLU A 21 5.60 -4.94 19.83
C GLU A 21 5.99 -5.03 21.31
N THR A 22 6.38 -6.22 21.74
CA THR A 22 6.99 -6.43 23.06
C THR A 22 8.50 -6.18 23.00
N GLU A 23 9.15 -5.82 24.11
CA GLU A 23 10.62 -5.63 24.14
C GLU A 23 11.40 -6.86 23.66
N GLU A 24 10.85 -8.06 23.87
CA GLU A 24 11.42 -9.31 23.39
C GLU A 24 11.30 -9.43 21.87
N ASN A 25 10.11 -9.16 21.31
CA ASN A 25 9.85 -9.25 19.88
C ASN A 25 10.61 -8.19 19.07
N LEU A 26 10.79 -6.98 19.61
CA LEU A 26 11.52 -5.89 18.96
C LEU A 26 12.99 -6.26 18.62
N LYS A 27 13.61 -7.15 19.41
CA LYS A 27 14.96 -7.69 19.09
C LYS A 27 14.97 -8.51 17.81
N GLY A 28 13.82 -9.08 17.44
CA GLY A 28 13.61 -9.84 16.21
C GLY A 28 13.20 -8.98 15.02
N PHE A 29 12.93 -7.68 15.21
CA PHE A 29 12.46 -6.82 14.11
C PHE A 29 13.61 -6.26 13.27
N THR A 30 14.86 -6.37 13.71
CA THR A 30 16.02 -5.94 12.92
C THR A 30 16.33 -6.91 11.78
N PHE A 31 17.00 -6.43 10.73
CA PHE A 31 17.41 -7.25 9.60
C PHE A 31 18.87 -7.01 9.25
N GLU A 32 19.63 -8.09 9.06
CA GLU A 32 21.09 -8.03 8.85
C GLU A 32 21.47 -8.18 7.35
N GLY A 33 20.48 -8.32 6.46
CA GLY A 33 20.69 -8.44 5.02
C GLY A 33 20.50 -7.13 4.24
N THR A 34 20.59 -7.23 2.92
CA THR A 34 20.41 -6.13 1.97
C THR A 34 18.96 -5.94 1.55
N TRP A 35 18.63 -4.76 1.02
CA TRP A 35 17.31 -4.48 0.42
C TRP A 35 16.92 -5.47 -0.69
N SER A 36 17.90 -5.95 -1.47
CA SER A 36 17.66 -6.96 -2.51
C SER A 36 17.29 -8.32 -1.92
N GLU A 37 17.93 -8.72 -0.82
CA GLU A 37 17.60 -9.97 -0.11
C GLU A 37 16.22 -9.87 0.55
N ALA A 38 15.89 -8.73 1.14
CA ALA A 38 14.57 -8.47 1.68
C ALA A 38 13.46 -8.65 0.63
N ARG A 39 13.66 -8.06 -0.55
CA ARG A 39 12.74 -8.23 -1.69
C ARG A 39 12.57 -9.69 -2.07
N LYS A 40 13.67 -10.45 -2.22
CA LYS A 40 13.61 -11.88 -2.55
C LYS A 40 12.86 -12.69 -1.49
N ILE A 41 13.03 -12.36 -0.20
CA ILE A 41 12.31 -13.01 0.89
C ILE A 41 10.81 -12.73 0.77
N ALA A 42 10.41 -11.48 0.51
CA ALA A 42 9.02 -11.11 0.31
C ALA A 42 8.40 -11.79 -0.93
N GLU A 43 9.09 -11.81 -2.07
CA GLU A 43 8.64 -12.50 -3.28
C GLU A 43 8.45 -14.02 -3.04
N ASN A 44 9.39 -14.65 -2.32
CA ASN A 44 9.26 -16.06 -1.93
C ASN A 44 8.11 -16.31 -0.95
N PHE A 45 7.85 -15.37 -0.04
CA PHE A 45 6.70 -15.43 0.87
C PHE A 45 5.38 -15.35 0.09
N LEU A 46 5.28 -14.43 -0.87
CA LEU A 46 4.13 -14.28 -1.75
C LEU A 46 3.87 -15.54 -2.58
N GLU A 47 4.92 -16.16 -3.13
CA GLU A 47 4.80 -17.43 -3.85
C GLU A 47 4.28 -18.57 -2.94
N LYS A 48 4.68 -18.60 -1.66
CA LYS A 48 4.10 -19.53 -0.69
C LYS A 48 2.62 -19.25 -0.44
N MET A 49 2.22 -17.99 -0.27
CA MET A 49 0.80 -17.63 -0.12
C MET A 49 -0.03 -18.10 -1.32
N ARG A 50 0.52 -17.97 -2.53
CA ARG A 50 -0.07 -18.52 -3.76
C ARG A 50 -0.26 -20.03 -3.72
N THR A 51 0.79 -20.78 -3.35
CA THR A 51 0.69 -22.25 -3.24
C THR A 51 -0.24 -22.73 -2.13
N TYR A 52 -0.47 -21.92 -1.10
CA TYR A 52 -1.46 -22.18 -0.05
C TYR A 52 -2.89 -21.75 -0.42
N GLY A 53 -3.11 -21.20 -1.61
CA GLY A 53 -4.43 -20.72 -2.02
C GLY A 53 -4.88 -19.45 -1.31
N LEU A 54 -3.95 -18.72 -0.69
CA LEU A 54 -4.15 -17.43 -0.02
C LEU A 54 -3.77 -16.28 -0.96
N TRP A 55 -4.10 -16.41 -2.24
CA TRP A 55 -3.78 -15.46 -3.31
C TRP A 55 -5.05 -15.12 -4.09
N PRO A 56 -5.15 -13.92 -4.70
CA PRO A 56 -6.27 -13.61 -5.57
C PRO A 56 -6.49 -14.70 -6.61
N LYS A 57 -7.68 -15.31 -6.62
CA LYS A 57 -8.02 -16.36 -7.58
C LYS A 57 -8.35 -15.79 -8.96
N ASN A 58 -8.76 -14.52 -9.00
CA ASN A 58 -9.03 -13.83 -10.25
C ASN A 58 -7.71 -13.60 -11.03
N PRO A 59 -7.58 -14.14 -12.26
CA PRO A 59 -6.39 -13.94 -13.10
C PRO A 59 -6.17 -12.49 -13.56
N LEU A 60 -7.18 -11.62 -13.45
CA LEU A 60 -7.06 -10.19 -13.74
C LEU A 60 -6.36 -9.43 -12.62
N MET A 61 -6.28 -10.00 -11.42
CA MET A 61 -5.52 -9.40 -10.33
C MET A 61 -4.05 -9.76 -10.45
N SER A 62 -3.19 -8.75 -10.41
CA SER A 62 -1.74 -8.92 -10.44
C SER A 62 -1.05 -8.05 -9.41
N ILE A 63 0.18 -8.44 -9.06
CA ILE A 63 0.99 -7.78 -8.04
C ILE A 63 2.26 -7.28 -8.72
N GLU A 64 2.61 -6.03 -8.46
CA GLU A 64 3.85 -5.43 -8.94
C GLU A 64 4.69 -4.94 -7.77
N PHE A 65 6.00 -5.18 -7.83
CA PHE A 65 6.94 -4.61 -6.87
C PHE A 65 6.89 -3.07 -6.92
N ARG A 66 6.75 -2.44 -5.76
CA ARG A 66 6.80 -0.98 -5.63
C ARG A 66 8.15 -0.50 -5.15
N GLU A 67 8.50 -0.86 -3.92
CA GLU A 67 9.67 -0.31 -3.23
C GLU A 67 10.14 -1.20 -2.09
N VAL A 68 11.32 -0.89 -1.56
CA VAL A 68 11.76 -1.40 -0.26
C VAL A 68 12.17 -0.21 0.61
N GLY A 69 11.64 -0.14 1.82
CA GLY A 69 11.94 0.90 2.79
C GLY A 69 11.95 0.33 4.21
N TRP A 70 12.21 1.16 5.22
CA TRP A 70 12.10 0.72 6.61
C TRP A 70 10.63 0.50 6.99
N ALA A 71 10.32 -0.58 7.71
CA ALA A 71 8.96 -0.85 8.19
C ALA A 71 8.51 0.13 9.29
N GLY A 72 9.45 0.81 9.93
CA GLY A 72 9.21 1.77 10.99
C GLY A 72 10.49 2.04 11.78
N SER A 73 10.39 2.91 12.78
CA SER A 73 11.46 3.08 13.76
C SER A 73 10.90 3.34 15.14
N ARG A 74 11.62 2.87 16.16
CA ARG A 74 11.38 3.19 17.56
C ARG A 74 12.36 4.27 17.98
N LYS A 75 11.84 5.36 18.56
CA LYS A 75 12.63 6.43 19.15
C LYS A 75 12.38 6.52 20.64
N VAL A 76 13.46 6.55 21.42
CA VAL A 76 13.42 6.87 22.85
C VAL A 76 13.90 8.31 23.00
N PHE A 77 13.14 9.12 23.73
CA PHE A 77 13.44 10.54 23.93
C PHE A 77 13.94 10.82 25.35
N PHE A 78 14.82 11.79 25.49
CA PHE A 78 15.09 12.44 26.77
C PHE A 78 13.90 13.33 27.17
N PRO A 79 13.77 13.70 28.47
CA PRO A 79 12.70 14.61 28.91
C PRO A 79 12.69 15.98 28.22
N ASN A 80 13.84 16.42 27.68
CA ASN A 80 13.98 17.66 26.92
C ASN A 80 13.57 17.52 25.43
N GLY A 81 13.06 16.35 25.01
CA GLY A 81 12.59 16.08 23.64
C GLY A 81 13.68 15.66 22.65
N THR A 82 14.96 15.55 23.04
CA THR A 82 16.01 15.07 22.13
C THR A 82 16.02 13.54 22.04
N VAL A 83 16.41 13.00 20.88
CA VAL A 83 16.49 11.55 20.65
C VAL A 83 17.66 10.97 21.45
N LYS A 84 17.36 10.00 22.30
CA LYS A 84 18.33 9.21 23.08
C LYS A 84 18.76 7.96 22.32
N GLU A 85 17.81 7.29 21.68
CA GLU A 85 18.02 6.04 20.96
C GLU A 85 17.06 5.98 19.78
N GLU A 86 17.54 5.52 18.63
CA GLU A 86 16.74 5.23 17.45
C GLU A 86 17.07 3.84 16.94
N GLN A 87 16.03 3.02 16.80
CA GLN A 87 16.13 1.69 16.23
C GLN A 87 15.21 1.62 15.02
N ASN A 88 15.79 1.47 13.83
CA ASN A 88 15.00 1.12 12.65
C ASN A 88 14.58 -0.34 12.75
N PHE A 89 13.30 -0.59 12.50
CA PHE A 89 12.81 -1.94 12.23
C PHE A 89 13.31 -2.37 10.86
N GLY A 90 13.21 -3.65 10.56
CA GLY A 90 13.68 -4.23 9.32
C GLY A 90 12.94 -3.71 8.10
N PRO A 91 13.35 -4.13 6.90
CA PRO A 91 12.75 -3.70 5.66
C PRO A 91 11.27 -4.09 5.57
N SER A 92 10.45 -3.18 5.08
CA SER A 92 9.15 -3.46 4.47
C SER A 92 9.29 -3.42 2.95
N VAL A 93 8.84 -4.47 2.28
CA VAL A 93 8.77 -4.56 0.82
C VAL A 93 7.34 -4.26 0.42
N GLY A 94 7.15 -3.17 -0.30
CA GLY A 94 5.85 -2.70 -0.78
C GLY A 94 5.51 -3.25 -2.15
N PHE A 95 4.22 -3.53 -2.38
CA PHE A 95 3.69 -4.02 -3.64
C PHE A 95 2.42 -3.27 -4.04
N TRP A 96 2.29 -2.95 -5.32
CA TRP A 96 1.04 -2.47 -5.91
C TRP A 96 0.14 -3.63 -6.30
N LEU A 97 -1.17 -3.44 -6.12
CA LEU A 97 -2.19 -4.27 -6.75
C LEU A 97 -2.63 -3.65 -8.07
N LYS A 98 -2.88 -4.51 -9.05
CA LYS A 98 -3.45 -4.15 -10.34
C LYS A 98 -4.66 -5.01 -10.67
N PHE A 99 -5.65 -4.42 -11.32
CA PHE A 99 -6.79 -5.11 -11.90
C PHE A 99 -6.81 -4.89 -13.41
N ASP A 100 -6.73 -5.97 -14.18
CA ASP A 100 -6.70 -5.98 -15.65
C ASP A 100 -5.62 -5.03 -16.23
N GLY A 101 -4.45 -5.02 -15.58
CA GLY A 101 -3.31 -4.15 -15.94
C GLY A 101 -3.41 -2.72 -15.42
N TYR A 102 -4.56 -2.27 -14.92
CA TYR A 102 -4.74 -0.95 -14.33
C TYR A 102 -4.33 -0.94 -12.86
N LYS A 103 -3.66 0.13 -12.44
CA LYS A 103 -3.25 0.33 -11.05
C LYS A 103 -4.48 0.49 -10.15
N LEU A 104 -4.46 -0.11 -8.97
CA LEU A 104 -5.39 0.27 -7.90
C LEU A 104 -4.85 1.52 -7.18
N TRP A 105 -5.74 2.36 -6.66
CA TRP A 105 -5.38 3.54 -5.88
C TRP A 105 -6.21 3.66 -4.61
N GLY A 106 -5.62 4.16 -3.52
CA GLY A 106 -6.30 4.32 -2.24
C GLY A 106 -5.86 3.31 -1.17
N PRO A 107 -6.49 3.31 0.01
CA PRO A 107 -6.01 2.57 1.18
C PRO A 107 -5.97 1.04 1.05
N GLY A 108 -6.64 0.46 0.04
CA GLY A 108 -6.59 -0.98 -0.25
C GLY A 108 -5.89 -1.33 -1.56
N ALA A 109 -5.07 -0.43 -2.10
CA ALA A 109 -4.43 -0.57 -3.41
C ALA A 109 -3.03 -1.16 -3.39
N ASP A 110 -2.41 -1.20 -2.21
CA ASP A 110 -1.08 -1.71 -2.00
C ASP A 110 -1.01 -2.51 -0.70
N PHE A 111 0.12 -3.14 -0.47
CA PHE A 111 0.39 -3.80 0.79
C PHE A 111 1.90 -3.97 1.01
N GLY A 112 2.29 -4.28 2.25
CA GLY A 112 3.68 -4.46 2.64
C GLY A 112 3.97 -5.79 3.31
N VAL A 113 5.20 -6.27 3.13
CA VAL A 113 5.75 -7.42 3.86
C VAL A 113 6.99 -6.98 4.62
N ALA A 114 6.94 -7.02 5.95
CA ALA A 114 8.02 -6.60 6.84
C ALA A 114 8.85 -7.78 7.33
N ILE A 115 10.17 -7.67 7.11
CA ILE A 115 11.14 -8.74 7.34
C ILE A 115 12.09 -8.36 8.47
N GLY A 116 12.23 -9.26 9.44
CA GLY A 116 13.10 -9.13 10.59
C GLY A 116 14.19 -10.20 10.61
N LYS A 117 14.66 -10.50 11.82
CA LYS A 117 15.91 -11.21 12.04
C LYS A 117 15.86 -12.62 11.45
N GLY A 118 16.92 -12.99 10.74
CA GLY A 118 17.01 -14.28 10.04
C GLY A 118 15.98 -14.44 8.91
N GLY A 119 15.45 -13.34 8.37
CA GLY A 119 14.49 -13.37 7.26
C GLY A 119 13.06 -13.72 7.66
N ARG A 120 12.72 -13.63 8.96
CA ARG A 120 11.37 -13.91 9.45
C ARG A 120 10.42 -12.76 9.10
N ILE A 121 9.22 -13.09 8.66
CA ILE A 121 8.16 -12.10 8.47
C ILE A 121 7.58 -11.76 9.84
N PHE A 122 7.64 -10.49 10.26
CA PHE A 122 7.03 -10.05 11.52
C PHE A 122 5.74 -9.25 11.32
N SER A 123 5.53 -8.71 10.11
CA SER A 123 4.27 -8.12 9.68
C SER A 123 4.05 -8.40 8.20
N ALA A 124 2.82 -8.68 7.80
CA ALA A 124 2.42 -8.77 6.41
C ALA A 124 0.97 -8.34 6.27
N GLU A 125 0.74 -7.44 5.32
CA GLU A 125 -0.58 -7.04 4.87
C GLU A 125 -0.78 -7.63 3.49
N LEU A 126 -1.95 -8.20 3.24
CA LEU A 126 -2.27 -8.90 2.00
C LEU A 126 -3.70 -8.53 1.65
N PHE A 127 -3.89 -7.39 0.97
CA PHE A 127 -5.20 -6.80 0.76
C PHE A 127 -5.87 -7.33 -0.50
N TRP A 128 -6.05 -8.64 -0.55
CA TRP A 128 -6.73 -9.29 -1.66
C TRP A 128 -8.15 -8.77 -1.79
N LYS A 129 -8.53 -8.48 -3.03
CA LYS A 129 -9.92 -8.27 -3.43
C LYS A 129 -10.28 -9.37 -4.41
N ASP A 130 -11.36 -10.08 -4.13
CA ASP A 130 -11.99 -10.91 -5.15
C ASP A 130 -12.91 -9.99 -5.95
N VAL A 131 -12.56 -9.81 -7.21
CA VAL A 131 -13.24 -8.87 -8.11
C VAL A 131 -13.65 -9.62 -9.35
N GLU A 132 -14.66 -9.14 -10.05
CA GLU A 132 -15.05 -9.65 -11.35
C GLU A 132 -15.47 -8.49 -12.25
N VAL A 133 -15.48 -8.72 -13.56
CA VAL A 133 -15.92 -7.71 -14.51
C VAL A 133 -17.45 -7.73 -14.55
N GLU A 134 -18.07 -6.74 -13.92
CA GLU A 134 -19.54 -6.58 -13.95
C GLU A 134 -20.03 -6.02 -15.29
N GLY A 135 -19.25 -5.14 -15.93
CA GLY A 135 -19.66 -4.52 -17.19
C GLY A 135 -18.69 -3.48 -17.72
N LYS A 136 -19.14 -2.71 -18.70
CA LYS A 136 -18.41 -1.58 -19.26
C LYS A 136 -19.13 -0.28 -18.91
N THR A 137 -18.39 0.68 -18.41
CA THR A 137 -18.90 2.04 -18.20
C THR A 137 -18.22 3.03 -19.14
N ARG A 138 -18.87 4.15 -19.42
CA ARG A 138 -18.24 5.26 -20.13
C ARG A 138 -17.47 6.10 -19.12
N VAL A 139 -16.21 6.38 -19.45
CA VAL A 139 -15.34 7.28 -18.70
C VAL A 139 -15.54 8.69 -19.27
N ILE A 140 -15.60 9.72 -18.41
CA ILE A 140 -15.54 11.12 -18.85
C ILE A 140 -14.26 11.39 -19.66
N THR A 141 -14.24 12.48 -20.43
CA THR A 141 -13.02 12.86 -21.15
C THR A 141 -11.98 13.43 -20.19
N LEU A 142 -10.72 13.42 -20.61
CA LEU A 142 -9.63 14.00 -19.83
C LEU A 142 -9.85 15.49 -19.58
N GLU A 143 -10.39 16.22 -20.56
CA GLU A 143 -10.70 17.65 -20.43
C GLU A 143 -11.72 17.89 -19.32
N ASP A 144 -12.74 17.03 -19.21
CA ASP A 144 -13.74 17.14 -18.15
C ASP A 144 -13.17 16.73 -16.79
N ALA A 145 -12.27 15.75 -16.74
CA ALA A 145 -11.55 15.39 -15.52
C ALA A 145 -10.66 16.55 -15.02
N LEU A 146 -9.96 17.25 -15.93
CA LEU A 146 -9.14 18.42 -15.61
C LEU A 146 -10.00 19.61 -15.13
N LYS A 147 -11.18 19.82 -15.73
CA LYS A 147 -12.14 20.82 -15.24
C LYS A 147 -12.62 20.47 -13.84
N ARG A 148 -12.93 19.19 -13.57
CA ARG A 148 -13.32 18.73 -12.23
C ARG A 148 -12.20 18.99 -11.23
N LEU A 149 -10.97 18.56 -11.52
CA LEU A 149 -9.79 18.78 -10.68
C LEU A 149 -9.55 20.25 -10.33
N THR A 150 -9.71 21.16 -11.30
CA THR A 150 -9.53 22.60 -11.09
C THR A 150 -10.73 23.29 -10.44
N SER A 151 -11.92 22.70 -10.53
CA SER A 151 -13.12 23.15 -9.82
C SER A 151 -13.14 22.72 -8.35
N GLU A 152 -12.35 21.71 -8.00
CA GLU A 152 -12.15 21.33 -6.61
C GLU A 152 -11.36 22.42 -5.87
N LYS A 153 -11.69 22.58 -4.58
CA LYS A 153 -11.10 23.60 -3.69
C LYS A 153 -9.60 23.44 -3.43
N ILE A 154 -8.92 22.55 -4.14
CA ILE A 154 -7.48 22.34 -4.01
C ILE A 154 -6.74 23.64 -4.37
N LEU A 155 -7.18 24.36 -5.41
CA LEU A 155 -6.60 25.67 -5.76
C LEU A 155 -6.94 26.78 -4.75
N GLU A 156 -7.80 26.54 -3.75
CA GLU A 156 -7.97 27.46 -2.62
C GLU A 156 -6.82 27.34 -1.60
N VAL A 157 -6.06 26.25 -1.62
CA VAL A 157 -5.00 25.94 -0.64
C VAL A 157 -3.60 25.79 -1.24
N VAL A 158 -3.46 25.81 -2.57
CA VAL A 158 -2.18 25.79 -3.28
C VAL A 158 -2.14 26.85 -4.37
N ASP A 159 -0.97 27.43 -4.61
CA ASP A 159 -0.75 28.46 -5.64
C ASP A 159 -0.64 27.85 -7.04
N CYS A 160 -0.07 26.65 -7.15
CA CYS A 160 0.02 25.94 -8.42
C CYS A 160 0.01 24.41 -8.27
N ILE A 161 -0.45 23.76 -9.33
CA ILE A 161 -0.41 22.31 -9.51
C ILE A 161 0.28 22.04 -10.84
N THR A 162 1.42 21.36 -10.81
CA THR A 162 2.10 20.84 -12.00
C THR A 162 1.72 19.38 -12.16
N ILE A 163 1.05 19.02 -13.24
CA ILE A 163 0.69 17.63 -13.53
C ILE A 163 1.86 16.95 -14.24
N ASN A 164 2.42 15.92 -13.61
CA ASN A 164 3.56 15.14 -14.10
C ASN A 164 3.10 13.99 -15.00
N SER A 165 2.03 13.31 -14.62
CA SER A 165 1.43 12.23 -15.41
C SER A 165 -0.05 12.04 -15.06
N ILE A 166 -0.79 11.43 -15.98
CA ILE A 166 -2.21 11.13 -15.82
C ILE A 166 -2.43 9.70 -16.29
N GLU A 167 -3.06 8.88 -15.45
CA GLU A 167 -3.38 7.49 -15.77
C GLU A 167 -4.82 7.14 -15.36
N LEU A 168 -5.40 6.15 -16.02
CA LEU A 168 -6.61 5.50 -15.54
C LEU A 168 -6.22 4.47 -14.48
N ALA A 169 -6.96 4.49 -13.37
CA ALA A 169 -6.79 3.58 -12.25
C ALA A 169 -8.16 3.18 -11.70
N TYR A 170 -8.18 2.30 -10.71
CA TYR A 170 -9.38 1.96 -9.96
C TYR A 170 -9.21 2.31 -8.49
N HIS A 171 -10.19 2.96 -7.89
CA HIS A 171 -10.15 3.27 -6.47
C HIS A 171 -10.48 2.05 -5.62
N ALA A 172 -9.69 1.81 -4.58
CA ALA A 172 -9.73 0.66 -3.70
C ALA A 172 -9.79 1.11 -2.25
N TYR A 173 -10.92 0.84 -1.58
CA TYR A 173 -11.06 1.09 -0.14
C TYR A 173 -10.24 0.11 0.69
N ALA A 174 -9.92 0.54 1.91
CA ALA A 174 -9.21 -0.26 2.90
C ALA A 174 -9.88 -1.64 3.12
N PRO A 175 -9.12 -2.67 3.50
CA PRO A 175 -9.70 -3.93 3.95
C PRO A 175 -10.70 -3.73 5.09
N GLY A 176 -11.77 -4.51 5.08
CA GLY A 176 -12.83 -4.41 6.09
C GLY A 176 -13.86 -3.32 5.82
N VAL A 177 -13.62 -2.41 4.86
CA VAL A 177 -14.64 -1.53 4.31
C VAL A 177 -15.33 -2.24 3.15
N GLU A 178 -16.65 -2.34 3.21
CA GLU A 178 -17.44 -2.92 2.13
C GLU A 178 -17.36 -2.01 0.90
N GLN A 179 -17.03 -2.60 -0.24
CA GLN A 179 -16.90 -1.91 -1.52
C GLN A 179 -17.52 -2.82 -2.57
N GLU A 180 -18.67 -2.41 -3.09
CA GLU A 180 -19.38 -3.15 -4.13
C GLU A 180 -18.65 -3.03 -5.48
N TYR A 181 -18.13 -1.84 -5.78
CA TYR A 181 -17.49 -1.51 -7.05
C TYR A 181 -16.07 -0.96 -6.88
N LEU A 182 -15.15 -1.46 -7.70
CA LEU A 182 -13.92 -0.74 -8.01
C LEU A 182 -14.26 0.39 -8.99
N GLU A 183 -14.34 1.62 -8.48
CA GLU A 183 -14.69 2.78 -9.30
C GLU A 183 -13.49 3.21 -10.15
N PRO A 184 -13.64 3.39 -11.47
CA PRO A 184 -12.57 3.92 -12.30
C PRO A 184 -12.33 5.40 -11.94
N ILE A 185 -11.06 5.80 -11.96
CA ILE A 185 -10.61 7.15 -11.64
C ILE A 185 -9.58 7.61 -12.67
N TYR A 186 -9.48 8.93 -12.87
CA TYR A 186 -8.25 9.53 -13.35
C TYR A 186 -7.36 9.83 -12.15
N LEU A 187 -6.15 9.26 -12.15
CA LEU A 187 -5.11 9.51 -11.17
C LEU A 187 -4.10 10.49 -11.76
N PHE A 188 -3.86 11.59 -11.06
CA PHE A 188 -2.95 12.65 -11.44
C PHE A 188 -1.74 12.62 -10.51
N ASP A 189 -0.56 12.28 -11.04
CA ASP A 189 0.72 12.51 -10.36
C ASP A 189 1.05 13.99 -10.50
N CYS A 190 1.19 14.69 -9.38
CA CYS A 190 1.30 16.13 -9.35
C CYS A 190 2.44 16.61 -8.45
N THR A 191 2.99 17.78 -8.77
CA THR A 191 3.82 18.57 -7.86
C THR A 191 3.07 19.85 -7.48
N LEU A 192 2.75 20.00 -6.20
CA LEU A 192 2.05 21.16 -5.62
C LEU A 192 3.07 22.23 -5.21
N ASN A 193 2.80 23.48 -5.54
CA ASN A 193 3.66 24.64 -5.24
C ASN A 193 5.12 24.47 -5.69
N ASN A 194 5.36 23.62 -6.71
CA ASN A 194 6.70 23.21 -7.17
C ASN A 194 7.60 22.54 -6.10
N GLU A 195 7.02 22.06 -5.00
CA GLU A 195 7.76 21.52 -3.86
C GLU A 195 7.27 20.12 -3.45
N TYR A 196 5.96 19.89 -3.45
CA TYR A 196 5.37 18.70 -2.84
C TYR A 196 4.81 17.74 -3.88
N ASN A 197 5.42 16.58 -4.02
CA ASN A 197 4.85 15.51 -4.85
C ASN A 197 3.63 14.92 -4.15
N SER A 198 2.53 14.78 -4.89
CA SER A 198 1.26 14.27 -4.40
C SER A 198 0.50 13.59 -5.52
N TYR A 199 -0.49 12.79 -5.15
CA TYR A 199 -1.47 12.24 -6.08
C TYR A 199 -2.83 12.87 -5.81
N LEU A 200 -3.49 13.31 -6.88
CA LEU A 200 -4.88 13.75 -6.86
C LEU A 200 -5.69 12.80 -7.74
N TYR A 201 -6.99 12.68 -7.50
CA TYR A 201 -7.83 11.84 -8.34
C TYR A 201 -9.22 12.42 -8.54
N VAL A 202 -9.82 12.06 -9.68
CA VAL A 202 -11.20 12.42 -10.02
C VAL A 202 -11.94 11.15 -10.39
N SER A 203 -13.11 10.93 -9.78
CA SER A 203 -14.00 9.83 -10.15
C SER A 203 -14.59 10.09 -11.55
N VAL A 204 -14.55 9.07 -12.40
CA VAL A 204 -14.95 9.16 -13.82
C VAL A 204 -16.43 8.83 -14.15
N PRO A 205 -17.26 8.28 -13.25
CA PRO A 205 -18.71 8.27 -13.42
C PRO A 205 -19.36 9.66 -13.39
#